data_AF-A0A1V6PR03-F1
#
_entry.id   AF-A0A1V6PR03-F1
#
_cell.length_a   1.000
_cell.length_b   1.000
_cell.length_c   1.000
_cell.angle_alpha   90.00
_cell.angle_beta   90.00
_cell.angle_gamma   90.00
#
_symmetry.space_group_name_H-M   'P 1'
#
loop_
_entity.id
_entity.type
_entity.pdbx_description
1 polymer ?
#
loop_
_entity_poly.entity_id
_entity_poly.type
_entity_poly.pdbx_seq_one_letter_code
_entity_poly.pdbx_strand_id
1 'polypeptide(L)'
;MAPQLAWTGLGNMAEEWSRISVQTSDDLQPQHRPRQRLPPQEPQHSGSDHLQESITKADKKSTCVSDDKATQKITSTITAAGDIKDKLFIDCSTNQPETTKQP
;
A
#
# COMPACT_ATOMS: atom_id res chain seq x y z
N MET A 1 -14.74 14.07 -3.70
CA MET A 1 -13.37 13.66 -3.29
C MET A 1 -13.21 12.24 -3.71
N ALA A 2 -12.12 11.94 -4.40
CA ALA A 2 -11.87 10.62 -4.91
C ALA A 2 -11.02 9.80 -3.92
N PRO A 3 -11.23 8.47 -3.85
CA PRO A 3 -10.64 7.62 -2.82
C PRO A 3 -9.12 7.58 -2.95
N GLN A 4 -8.42 7.73 -1.83
CA GLN A 4 -6.97 7.71 -1.77
C GLN A 4 -6.47 6.26 -1.74
N LEU A 5 -5.61 5.90 -2.70
CA LEU A 5 -5.03 4.57 -2.80
C LEU A 5 -3.57 4.61 -2.37
N ALA A 6 -3.16 3.77 -1.42
CA ALA A 6 -1.76 3.61 -1.05
C ALA A 6 -1.24 2.24 -1.48
N TRP A 7 -0.01 2.21 -2.01
CA TRP A 7 0.70 0.98 -2.34
C TRP A 7 1.90 0.78 -1.40
N THR A 8 1.99 -0.41 -0.81
CA THR A 8 3.11 -0.81 0.05
C THR A 8 3.79 -2.05 -0.54
N GLY A 9 5.01 -1.86 -1.01
CA GLY A 9 5.80 -2.85 -1.72
C GLY A 9 6.72 -2.09 -2.68
N LEU A 10 8.01 -2.43 -2.68
CA LEU A 10 9.02 -1.79 -3.54
C LEU A 10 9.60 -2.78 -4.57
N GLY A 11 8.87 -3.87 -4.81
CA GLY A 11 9.20 -4.79 -5.90
C GLY A 11 8.60 -4.31 -7.20
N ASN A 12 9.14 -4.79 -8.32
CA ASN A 12 8.70 -4.43 -9.68
C ASN A 12 7.17 -4.53 -9.87
N MET A 13 6.53 -5.52 -9.23
CA MET A 13 5.09 -5.71 -9.27
C MET A 13 4.32 -4.50 -8.71
N ALA A 14 4.72 -4.01 -7.53
CA ALA A 14 4.05 -2.88 -6.87
C ALA A 14 4.25 -1.56 -7.62
N GLU A 15 5.42 -1.39 -8.26
CA GLU A 15 5.69 -0.20 -9.09
C GLU A 15 4.78 -0.16 -10.33
N GLU A 16 4.67 -1.27 -11.06
CA GLU A 16 3.83 -1.35 -12.25
C GLU A 16 2.34 -1.17 -11.91
N TRP A 17 1.87 -1.75 -10.81
CA TRP A 17 0.49 -1.53 -10.35
C TRP A 17 0.21 -0.07 -10.00
N SER A 18 1.18 0.62 -9.39
CA SER A 18 1.04 2.05 -9.11
C SER A 18 0.95 2.86 -10.41
N ARG A 19 1.80 2.56 -11.41
CA ARG A 19 1.76 3.21 -12.73
C ARG A 19 0.42 3.00 -13.43
N ILE A 20 -0.08 1.76 -13.46
CA ILE A 20 -1.38 1.43 -14.06
C ILE A 20 -2.51 2.16 -13.35
N SER A 21 -2.46 2.26 -12.01
CA SER A 21 -3.52 2.91 -11.23
C SER A 21 -3.64 4.40 -11.57
N VAL A 22 -2.51 5.10 -11.74
CA VAL A 22 -2.48 6.50 -12.16
C VAL A 22 -3.01 6.68 -13.58
N GLN A 23 -2.61 5.81 -14.50
CA GLN A 23 -2.99 5.91 -15.91
C GLN A 23 -4.46 5.58 -16.18
N THR A 24 -5.08 4.77 -15.32
CA THR A 24 -6.44 4.26 -15.53
C THR A 24 -7.49 4.99 -14.70
N SER A 25 -7.08 5.82 -13.74
CA SER A 25 -7.99 6.51 -12.83
C SER A 25 -7.54 7.95 -12.61
N ASP A 26 -8.27 8.92 -13.17
CA ASP A 26 -8.06 10.36 -12.94
C ASP A 26 -8.21 10.77 -11.45
N ASP A 27 -8.77 9.87 -10.64
CA ASP A 27 -9.32 10.09 -9.31
C ASP A 27 -8.53 9.35 -8.20
N LEU A 28 -7.55 8.51 -8.52
CA LEU A 28 -6.73 7.81 -7.51
C LEU A 28 -5.40 8.52 -7.30
N GLN A 29 -5.12 9.00 -6.09
CA GLN A 29 -3.79 9.51 -5.73
C GLN A 29 -2.97 8.42 -5.04
N PRO A 30 -1.91 7.88 -5.67
CA PRO A 30 -1.05 6.87 -5.08
C PRO A 30 -0.20 7.47 -3.95
N GLN A 31 -0.25 6.84 -2.77
CA GLN A 31 0.69 7.14 -1.68
C GLN A 31 1.73 6.01 -1.51
N HIS A 32 3.01 6.37 -1.54
CA HIS A 32 4.15 5.43 -1.46
C HIS A 32 4.84 5.44 -0.09
N ARG A 33 5.54 4.36 0.27
CA ARG A 33 6.50 4.32 1.40
C ARG A 33 7.94 4.28 0.88
N PRO A 34 8.77 5.34 0.95
CA PRO A 34 10.14 5.29 0.48
C PRO A 34 11.12 4.82 1.58
N ARG A 35 12.02 3.89 1.23
CA ARG A 35 13.42 3.89 1.75
C ARG A 35 14.45 3.76 0.60
N GLN A 36 14.05 4.21 -0.60
CA GLN A 36 14.66 4.11 -1.95
C GLN A 36 14.26 2.82 -2.71
N ARG A 37 13.81 2.85 -3.98
CA ARG A 37 14.02 3.80 -5.11
C ARG A 37 12.75 4.52 -5.64
N LEU A 38 12.92 5.78 -6.05
CA LEU A 38 12.20 6.57 -7.10
C LEU A 38 13.27 7.54 -7.68
N PRO A 39 13.43 7.82 -9.02
CA PRO A 39 12.59 8.75 -9.84
C PRO A 39 12.56 8.41 -11.39
N PRO A 40 11.95 9.18 -12.35
CA PRO A 40 11.42 10.56 -12.31
C PRO A 40 9.92 10.77 -12.63
N GLN A 41 9.32 11.58 -11.75
CA GLN A 41 8.33 12.64 -11.99
C GLN A 41 7.09 12.32 -12.85
N GLU A 42 6.03 11.92 -12.15
CA GLU A 42 4.65 12.28 -12.47
C GLU A 42 4.12 13.09 -11.27
N PRO A 43 3.50 14.26 -11.46
CA PRO A 43 3.18 15.23 -10.39
C PRO A 43 2.17 14.74 -9.34
N GLN A 44 1.65 13.50 -9.48
CA GLN A 44 0.57 12.95 -8.66
C GLN A 44 1.01 11.99 -7.54
N HIS A 45 2.31 11.71 -7.39
CA HIS A 45 2.80 10.77 -6.37
C HIS A 45 3.17 11.50 -5.07
N SER A 46 2.38 11.32 -4.01
CA SER A 46 2.76 11.79 -2.67
C SER A 46 3.42 10.65 -1.88
N GLY A 47 4.69 10.82 -1.52
CA GLY A 47 5.40 9.87 -0.66
C GLY A 47 5.02 10.06 0.81
N SER A 48 4.95 8.96 1.56
CA SER A 48 4.79 8.90 3.01
C SER A 48 5.94 8.06 3.58
N ASP A 49 6.86 8.68 4.32
CA ASP A 49 8.05 8.00 4.85
C ASP A 49 7.74 6.88 5.86
N HIS A 50 6.49 6.80 6.32
CA HIS A 50 6.04 5.89 7.35
C HIS A 50 4.76 5.13 6.96
N LEU A 51 4.76 3.81 7.17
CA LEU A 51 3.60 2.94 6.92
C LEU A 51 2.34 3.43 7.65
N GLN A 52 2.51 3.96 8.85
CA GLN A 52 1.42 4.47 9.69
C GLN A 52 0.74 5.72 9.10
N GLU A 53 1.51 6.62 8.50
CA GLU A 53 0.97 7.81 7.85
C GLU A 53 0.19 7.43 6.59
N SER A 54 0.72 6.51 5.77
CA SER A 54 -0.02 5.96 4.62
C SER A 54 -1.21 5.07 5.00
N ILE A 55 -1.29 4.54 6.22
CA ILE A 55 -2.52 3.89 6.74
C ILE A 55 -3.55 4.96 7.11
N THR A 56 -3.11 6.08 7.67
CA THR A 56 -4.00 7.15 8.13
C THR A 56 -4.66 7.87 6.98
N LYS A 57 -3.89 8.20 5.93
CA LYS A 57 -4.32 9.04 4.80
C LYS A 57 -5.05 8.31 3.68
N ALA A 58 -4.94 6.98 3.60
CA ALA A 58 -5.49 6.20 2.50
C ALA A 58 -6.82 5.53 2.88
N ASP A 59 -7.77 5.56 1.95
CA ASP A 59 -9.04 4.83 2.05
C ASP A 59 -8.86 3.37 1.62
N LYS A 60 -7.97 3.13 0.66
CA LYS A 60 -7.60 1.81 0.16
C LYS A 60 -6.10 1.63 0.26
N LYS A 61 -5.65 0.49 0.77
CA LYS A 61 -4.22 0.17 0.88
C LYS A 61 -3.95 -1.21 0.31
N SER A 62 -3.08 -1.28 -0.68
CA SER A 62 -2.65 -2.53 -1.31
C SER A 62 -1.22 -2.89 -0.88
N THR A 63 -0.98 -4.17 -0.59
CA THR A 63 0.33 -4.72 -0.23
C THR A 63 0.79 -5.76 -1.24
N CYS A 64 2.08 -5.74 -1.58
CA CYS A 64 2.72 -6.79 -2.36
C CYS A 64 4.17 -6.94 -1.86
N VAL A 65 4.38 -7.90 -0.95
CA VAL A 65 5.65 -8.14 -0.27
C VAL A 65 6.15 -9.56 -0.49
N SER A 66 7.43 -9.78 -0.17
CA SER A 66 8.16 -10.97 -0.60
C SER A 66 7.93 -12.23 0.23
N ASP A 67 7.41 -12.10 1.46
CA ASP A 67 7.27 -13.22 2.38
C ASP A 67 6.20 -12.98 3.45
N ASP A 68 5.70 -14.09 4.01
CA ASP A 68 4.67 -14.14 5.04
C ASP A 68 5.00 -13.31 6.30
N LYS A 69 6.28 -13.19 6.69
CA LYS A 69 6.65 -12.38 7.88
C LYS A 69 6.50 -10.90 7.59
N ALA A 70 6.84 -10.47 6.38
CA ALA A 70 6.62 -9.10 5.94
C ALA A 70 5.12 -8.77 5.94
N THR A 71 4.28 -9.70 5.46
CA THR A 71 2.81 -9.58 5.50
C THR A 71 2.32 -9.43 6.94
N GLN A 72 2.66 -10.36 7.83
CA GLN A 72 2.26 -10.33 9.24
C GLN A 72 2.68 -9.03 9.95
N LYS A 73 3.89 -8.53 9.66
CA LYS A 73 4.38 -7.26 10.22
C LYS A 73 3.55 -6.07 9.74
N ILE A 74 3.16 -6.05 8.46
CA ILE A 74 2.31 -4.99 7.92
C ILE A 74 0.92 -5.06 8.53
N THR A 75 0.30 -6.24 8.59
CA THR A 75 -1.01 -6.45 9.24
C THR A 75 -1.00 -6.01 10.69
N SER A 76 0.02 -6.41 11.46
CA SER A 76 0.20 -5.98 12.85
C SER A 76 0.35 -4.45 12.99
N THR A 77 1.00 -3.81 12.01
CA THR A 77 1.13 -2.34 12.00
C THR A 77 -0.20 -1.66 11.67
N ILE A 78 -0.99 -2.25 10.75
CA ILE A 78 -2.32 -1.76 10.39
C ILE A 78 -3.26 -1.83 11.59
N THR A 79 -3.36 -2.98 12.25
CA THR A 79 -4.23 -3.17 13.41
C THR A 79 -3.79 -2.32 14.60
N ALA A 80 -2.50 -2.02 14.74
CA ALA A 80 -1.98 -1.10 15.76
C ALA A 80 -2.14 0.39 15.41
N ALA A 81 -2.45 0.75 14.16
CA ALA A 81 -2.47 2.15 13.71
C ALA A 81 -3.68 2.97 14.23
N GLY A 82 -4.63 2.34 14.93
CA GLY A 82 -5.80 3.00 15.50
C GLY A 82 -7.05 2.79 14.65
N ASP A 83 -7.70 3.87 14.20
CA ASP A 83 -8.95 3.78 13.45
C ASP A 83 -8.72 3.32 11.99
N ILE A 84 -9.12 2.07 11.76
CA ILE A 84 -9.10 1.40 10.46
C ILE A 84 -10.52 1.21 9.89
N LYS A 85 -11.54 1.79 10.52
CA LYS A 85 -12.92 1.65 10.06
C LYS A 85 -13.09 2.26 8.68
N ASP A 86 -13.93 1.62 7.86
CA ASP A 86 -14.27 2.04 6.50
C ASP A 86 -13.07 2.09 5.52
N LYS A 87 -11.91 1.52 5.91
CA LYS A 87 -10.74 1.35 5.05
C LYS A 87 -10.67 -0.07 4.47
N LEU A 88 -10.21 -0.17 3.22
CA LEU A 88 -10.01 -1.44 2.54
C LEU A 88 -8.51 -1.77 2.47
N PHE A 89 -8.12 -2.89 3.05
CA PHE A 89 -6.78 -3.45 2.93
C PHE A 89 -6.81 -4.64 1.96
N ILE A 90 -5.94 -4.61 0.97
CA ILE A 90 -5.83 -5.62 -0.08
C ILE A 90 -4.42 -6.18 -0.01
N ASP A 91 -4.30 -7.51 0.12
CA ASP A 91 -3.01 -8.16 0.04
C ASP A 91 -2.89 -8.99 -1.24
N CYS A 92 -1.86 -8.66 -2.02
CA CYS A 92 -1.52 -9.30 -3.29
C CYS A 92 -0.16 -10.02 -3.22
N SER A 93 0.28 -10.36 -2.01
CA SER A 93 1.50 -11.11 -1.77
C SER A 93 1.28 -12.61 -1.98
N THR A 94 2.34 -13.34 -2.34
CA THR A 94 2.31 -14.80 -2.39
C THR A 94 2.48 -15.34 -0.96
N ASN A 95 1.36 -15.58 -0.27
CA ASN A 95 1.38 -16.10 1.10
C ASN A 95 0.90 -17.55 1.18
N GLN A 96 1.27 -18.23 2.27
CA GLN A 96 0.62 -19.48 2.66
C GLN A 96 -0.85 -19.21 3.10
N PRO A 97 -1.78 -20.15 2.86
CA PRO A 97 -3.19 -20.00 3.26
C PRO A 97 -3.39 -19.67 4.74
N GLU A 98 -2.51 -20.17 5.60
CA GLU A 98 -2.52 -19.94 7.04
C GLU A 98 -2.24 -18.46 7.35
N THR A 99 -1.27 -17.85 6.68
CA THR A 99 -0.92 -16.44 6.84
C THR A 99 -2.06 -15.53 6.41
N THR A 100 -2.73 -15.83 5.30
CA THR A 100 -3.89 -15.04 4.82
C THR A 100 -5.07 -15.04 5.79
N LYS A 101 -5.22 -16.09 6.62
CA LYS A 101 -6.32 -16.22 7.58
C LYS A 101 -6.04 -15.55 8.92
N GLN A 102 -4.83 -15.03 9.15
CA GLN A 102 -4.49 -14.37 10.39
C GLN A 102 -5.08 -12.94 10.44
N PRO A 103 -5.67 -12.55 11.59
CA PRO A 103 -6.26 -11.22 11.78
C PRO A 103 -5.24 -10.09 11.92
#